data_AF-A0A1J5R9X2-F1
#
_entry.id   AF-A0A1J5R9X2-F1
#
_cell.length_a   1.000
_cell.length_b   1.000
_cell.length_c   1.000
_cell.angle_alpha   90.00
_cell.angle_beta   90.00
_cell.angle_gamma   90.00
#
_symmetry.space_group_name_H-M   'P 1'
#
loop_
_entity.id
_entity.type
_entity.pdbx_description
1 polymer ?
#
loop_
_entity_poly.entity_id
_entity_poly.type
_entity_poly.pdbx_seq_one_letter_code
_entity_poly.pdbx_strand_id
1 'polypeptide(L)'
;MVNGAAGAGWAGLWSVMFTTERAVAGLILVTSFADVLDLIWLGEELREACGDLSARHATTVLSASALDLGPIIALQDVADARAVVAELLASVIRRADELTVDASAQADRLWLSGLTASLFAARTHLTGAGAR
;
A
#
# COMPACT_ATOMS: atom_id res chain seq x y z
N MET A 1 -4.46 -14.69 -11.39
CA MET A 1 -5.32 -14.57 -10.18
C MET A 1 -4.53 -15.03 -8.98
N VAL A 2 -3.95 -14.10 -8.21
CA VAL A 2 -3.34 -14.41 -6.92
C VAL A 2 -4.45 -14.37 -5.87
N ASN A 3 -5.18 -15.47 -5.73
CA ASN A 3 -6.14 -15.69 -4.65
C ASN A 3 -5.47 -16.61 -3.62
N GLY A 4 -4.80 -16.03 -2.62
CA GLY A 4 -4.12 -16.81 -1.60
C GLY A 4 -3.54 -15.94 -0.48
N ALA A 5 -4.27 -15.85 0.63
CA ALA A 5 -3.77 -15.55 1.98
C ALA A 5 -3.27 -14.12 2.30
N ALA A 6 -3.87 -13.07 1.76
CA ALA A 6 -3.95 -11.83 2.54
C ALA A 6 -5.00 -12.07 3.64
N GLY A 7 -4.58 -12.03 4.91
CA GLY A 7 -5.46 -12.29 6.06
C GLY A 7 -6.72 -11.41 6.07
N ALA A 8 -7.68 -11.71 6.94
CA ALA A 8 -8.83 -10.83 7.16
C ALA A 8 -8.50 -9.72 8.17
N GLY A 9 -9.31 -8.66 8.19
CA GLY A 9 -9.22 -7.58 9.16
C GLY A 9 -7.86 -6.87 9.20
N TRP A 10 -7.40 -6.48 10.40
CA TRP A 10 -6.17 -5.71 10.59
C TRP A 10 -4.91 -6.41 10.09
N ALA A 11 -4.82 -7.74 10.22
CA ALA A 11 -3.70 -8.52 9.68
C ALA A 11 -3.67 -8.40 8.14
N GLY A 12 -4.84 -8.52 7.51
CA GLY A 12 -5.00 -8.35 6.07
C GLY A 12 -4.61 -6.98 5.57
N LEU A 13 -5.00 -5.93 6.28
CA LEU A 13 -4.63 -4.55 5.98
C LEU A 13 -3.11 -4.37 6.07
N TRP A 14 -2.50 -4.85 7.17
CA TRP A 14 -1.05 -4.78 7.34
C TRP A 14 -0.30 -5.51 6.22
N SER A 15 -0.72 -6.75 5.92
CA SER A 15 -0.14 -7.56 4.85
C SER A 15 -0.09 -6.84 3.51
N VAL A 16 -1.21 -6.21 3.11
CA VAL A 16 -1.28 -5.53 1.83
C VAL A 16 -0.50 -4.21 1.84
N MET A 17 -0.52 -3.45 2.94
CA MET A 17 0.29 -2.24 3.05
C MET A 17 1.78 -2.56 2.95
N PHE A 18 2.24 -3.58 3.68
CA PHE A 18 3.63 -4.03 3.61
C PHE A 18 4.01 -4.47 2.19
N THR A 19 3.18 -5.31 1.56
CA THR A 19 3.41 -5.75 0.17
C THR A 19 3.49 -4.56 -0.79
N THR A 20 2.63 -3.55 -0.57
CA THR A 20 2.60 -2.31 -1.38
C THR A 20 3.86 -1.49 -1.16
N GLU A 21 4.31 -1.32 0.09
CA GLU A 21 5.55 -0.61 0.43
C GLU A 21 6.76 -1.24 -0.28
N ARG A 22 6.88 -2.57 -0.23
CA ARG A 22 7.95 -3.30 -0.93
C ARG A 22 7.88 -3.12 -2.45
N ALA A 23 6.68 -3.17 -3.03
CA ALA A 23 6.49 -2.94 -4.46
C ALA A 23 6.84 -1.51 -4.89
N VAL A 24 6.49 -0.51 -4.07
CA VAL A 24 6.88 0.89 -4.27
C VAL A 24 8.39 1.05 -4.20
N ALA A 25 9.05 0.43 -3.21
CA ALA A 25 10.51 0.43 -3.10
C ALA A 25 11.18 -0.18 -4.34
N GLY A 26 10.65 -1.28 -4.87
CA GLY A 26 11.10 -1.85 -6.14
C GLY A 26 10.94 -0.89 -7.31
N LEU A 27 9.79 -0.22 -7.41
CA LEU A 27 9.48 0.75 -8.47
C LEU A 27 10.37 2.00 -8.43
N ILE A 28 10.71 2.49 -7.24
CA ILE A 28 11.65 3.61 -7.03
C ILE A 28 12.99 3.34 -7.73
N LEU A 29 13.50 2.12 -7.63
CA LEU A 29 14.83 1.74 -8.16
C LEU A 29 14.91 1.76 -9.68
N VAL A 30 13.77 1.68 -10.38
CA VAL A 30 13.69 1.57 -11.84
C VAL A 30 13.00 2.77 -12.48
N THR A 31 12.58 3.75 -11.69
CA THR A 31 11.88 4.96 -12.15
C THR A 31 12.86 6.12 -12.34
N SER A 32 12.57 7.00 -13.31
CA SER A 32 13.38 8.20 -13.54
C SER A 32 13.34 9.15 -12.33
N PHE A 33 14.40 9.92 -12.11
CA PHE A 33 14.47 10.86 -10.98
C PHE A 33 13.34 11.90 -10.97
N ALA A 34 12.85 12.32 -12.14
CA ALA A 34 11.75 13.29 -12.24
C ALA A 34 10.43 12.76 -11.65
N ASP A 35 10.22 11.45 -11.73
CA ASP A 35 8.98 10.78 -11.29
C ASP A 35 9.13 10.10 -9.92
N VAL A 36 10.34 10.04 -9.37
CA VAL A 36 10.63 9.21 -8.17
C VAL A 36 10.23 9.87 -6.86
N LEU A 37 10.12 11.21 -6.81
CA LEU A 37 9.84 11.93 -5.56
C LEU A 37 8.48 11.55 -4.97
N ASP A 38 7.45 11.43 -5.81
CA ASP A 38 6.11 11.02 -5.38
C ASP A 38 6.11 9.57 -4.88
N LEU A 39 6.92 8.70 -5.50
CA LEU A 39 7.08 7.31 -5.06
C LEU A 39 7.83 7.21 -3.72
N ILE A 40 8.86 8.02 -3.50
CA ILE A 40 9.59 8.08 -2.23
C ILE A 40 8.65 8.53 -1.12
N TRP A 41 7.90 9.61 -1.33
CA TRP A 41 6.90 10.06 -0.35
C TRP A 41 5.87 8.97 -0.05
N LEU A 42 5.31 8.32 -1.08
CA LEU A 42 4.37 7.21 -0.88
C LEU A 42 4.98 6.03 -0.11
N GLY A 43 6.23 5.66 -0.41
CA GLY A 43 6.94 4.61 0.30
C GLY A 43 7.07 4.91 1.79
N GLU A 44 7.41 6.15 2.14
CA GLU A 44 7.51 6.61 3.53
C GLU A 44 6.14 6.60 4.23
N GLU A 45 5.08 7.10 3.59
CA GLU A 45 3.72 7.07 4.15
C GLU A 45 3.25 5.64 4.44
N LEU A 46 3.50 4.70 3.52
CA LEU A 46 3.16 3.29 3.70
C LEU A 46 3.98 2.64 4.83
N ARG A 47 5.27 2.98 4.93
CA ARG A 47 6.17 2.50 5.99
C ARG A 47 5.70 2.99 7.36
N GLU A 48 5.35 4.27 7.47
CA GLU A 48 4.80 4.87 8.69
C GLU A 48 3.46 4.23 9.05
N ALA A 49 2.53 4.09 8.09
CA ALA A 49 1.24 3.45 8.30
C ALA A 49 1.37 1.98 8.76
N CYS A 50 2.34 1.23 8.22
CA CYS A 50 2.64 -0.12 8.69
C CYS A 50 3.13 -0.11 10.14
N GLY A 51 4.01 0.83 10.51
CA GLY A 51 4.52 0.99 11.87
C GLY A 51 3.39 1.32 12.86
N ASP A 52 2.57 2.30 12.51
CA ASP A 52 1.39 2.72 13.28
C ASP A 52 0.41 1.56 13.52
N LEU A 53 0.07 0.83 12.45
CA LEU A 53 -0.83 -0.31 12.57
C LEU A 53 -0.24 -1.42 13.43
N SER A 54 1.07 -1.66 13.33
CA SER A 54 1.79 -2.62 14.19
C SER A 54 1.77 -2.21 15.65
N ALA A 55 1.86 -0.91 15.95
CA ALA A 55 1.79 -0.40 17.30
C ALA A 55 0.37 -0.52 17.89
N ARG A 56 -0.67 -0.24 17.09
CA ARG A 56 -2.08 -0.27 17.52
C ARG A 56 -2.65 -1.69 17.65
N HIS A 57 -2.26 -2.60 16.75
CA HIS A 57 -2.82 -3.96 16.65
C HIS A 57 -1.74 -5.04 16.64
N ALA A 58 -0.73 -4.91 17.52
CA ALA A 58 0.46 -5.77 17.58
C ALA A 58 0.17 -7.28 17.51
N THR A 59 -0.79 -7.77 18.30
CA THR A 59 -1.12 -9.20 18.34
C THR A 59 -1.70 -9.72 17.03
N THR A 60 -2.40 -8.86 16.29
CA THR A 60 -3.02 -9.24 15.00
C THR A 60 -1.96 -9.23 13.90
N VAL A 61 -1.09 -8.21 13.89
CA VAL A 61 0.00 -8.06 12.92
C VAL A 61 1.02 -9.19 13.01
N LEU A 62 1.33 -9.71 14.21
CA LEU A 62 2.25 -10.84 14.38
C LEU A 62 1.82 -12.12 13.64
N SER A 63 0.53 -12.25 13.31
CA SER A 63 -0.03 -13.37 12.54
C SER A 63 -0.21 -13.08 11.05
N ALA A 64 0.14 -11.87 10.60
CA ALA A 64 -0.07 -11.43 9.24
C ALA A 64 0.93 -12.09 8.28
N SER A 65 0.42 -12.57 7.13
CA SER A 65 1.25 -13.07 6.03
C SER A 65 1.50 -11.95 5.05
N ALA A 66 2.76 -11.56 4.83
CA ALA A 66 3.10 -10.54 3.85
C ALA A 66 3.94 -11.14 2.71
N LEU A 67 3.78 -10.59 1.51
CA LEU A 67 4.48 -11.04 0.32
C LEU A 67 5.44 -9.94 -0.13
N ASP A 68 6.69 -10.30 -0.40
CA ASP A 68 7.59 -9.46 -1.20
C ASP A 68 7.49 -9.96 -2.64
N LEU A 69 7.07 -9.09 -3.56
CA LEU A 69 6.92 -9.41 -4.99
C LEU A 69 8.29 -9.58 -5.69
N GLY A 70 9.38 -9.24 -5.01
CA GLY A 70 10.72 -9.28 -5.57
C GLY A 70 11.04 -8.06 -6.43
N PRO A 71 12.26 -8.02 -7.00
CA PRO A 71 12.72 -6.89 -7.79
C PRO A 71 12.06 -6.83 -9.16
N ILE A 72 11.94 -5.61 -9.71
CA ILE A 72 11.58 -5.40 -11.12
C ILE A 72 12.84 -5.65 -11.96
N ILE A 73 12.76 -6.61 -12.88
CA ILE A 73 13.94 -7.15 -13.57
C ILE A 73 14.26 -6.36 -14.86
N ALA A 74 13.27 -5.67 -15.44
CA ALA A 74 13.47 -4.95 -16.70
C ALA A 74 12.72 -3.60 -16.78
N LEU A 75 13.32 -2.62 -17.46
CA LEU A 75 12.76 -1.25 -17.56
C LEU A 75 11.46 -1.19 -18.36
N GLN A 76 11.25 -2.08 -19.33
CA GLN A 76 9.98 -2.15 -20.06
C GLN A 76 8.81 -2.57 -19.17
N ASP A 77 9.09 -3.20 -18.02
CA ASP A 77 8.06 -3.65 -17.07
C ASP A 77 7.63 -2.52 -16.12
N VAL A 78 8.21 -1.32 -16.20
CA VAL A 78 7.91 -0.20 -15.29
C VAL A 78 6.45 0.22 -15.35
N ALA A 79 5.83 0.21 -16.54
CA ALA A 79 4.41 0.54 -16.69
C ALA A 79 3.51 -0.52 -16.03
N ASP A 80 3.84 -1.80 -16.21
CA ASP A 80 3.12 -2.91 -15.58
C ASP A 80 3.32 -2.91 -14.06
N ALA A 81 4.53 -2.61 -13.58
CA ALA A 81 4.82 -2.46 -12.17
C ALA A 81 4.05 -1.28 -11.55
N ARG A 82 3.93 -0.14 -12.25
CA ARG A 82 3.07 0.98 -11.85
C ARG A 82 1.61 0.54 -11.73
N ALA A 83 1.11 -0.24 -12.69
CA ALA A 83 -0.25 -0.77 -12.64
C ALA A 83 -0.46 -1.71 -11.44
N VAL A 84 0.50 -2.60 -11.17
CA VAL A 84 0.47 -3.47 -9.99
C VAL A 84 0.45 -2.67 -8.69
N VAL A 85 1.30 -1.65 -8.55
CA VAL A 85 1.29 -0.76 -7.37
C VAL A 85 -0.06 -0.03 -7.23
N ALA A 86 -0.64 0.46 -8.33
CA ALA A 86 -1.93 1.12 -8.32
C ALA A 86 -3.08 0.18 -7.88
N GLU A 87 -3.05 -1.08 -8.28
CA GLU A 87 -4.00 -2.12 -7.85
C GLU A 87 -3.79 -2.51 -6.38
N LEU A 88 -2.54 -2.61 -5.93
CA LEU A 88 -2.23 -2.85 -4.52
C LEU A 88 -2.76 -1.71 -3.63
N LEU A 89 -2.54 -0.45 -4.01
CA LEU A 89 -3.11 0.71 -3.32
C LEU A 89 -4.64 0.67 -3.28
N ALA A 90 -5.28 0.34 -4.41
CA ALA A 90 -6.74 0.15 -4.44
C ALA A 90 -7.20 -0.93 -3.46
N SER A 91 -6.43 -2.02 -3.34
CA SER A 91 -6.72 -3.07 -2.36
C SER A 91 -6.46 -2.65 -0.91
N VAL A 92 -5.50 -1.77 -0.64
CA VAL A 92 -5.30 -1.17 0.69
C VAL A 92 -6.52 -0.33 1.05
N ILE A 93 -6.90 0.60 0.15
CA ILE A 93 -8.03 1.52 0.36
C ILE A 93 -9.32 0.74 0.64
N ARG A 94 -9.64 -0.24 -0.22
CA ARG A 94 -10.84 -1.07 -0.05
C ARG A 94 -10.88 -1.78 1.32
N ARG A 95 -9.75 -2.34 1.76
CA ARG A 95 -9.67 -3.01 3.08
C ARG A 95 -9.79 -2.03 4.24
N ALA A 96 -9.20 -0.85 4.10
CA ALA A 96 -9.31 0.21 5.09
C ALA A 96 -10.76 0.74 5.20
N ASP A 97 -11.47 0.85 4.08
CA ASP A 97 -12.89 1.22 4.06
C ASP A 97 -13.75 0.14 4.73
N GLU A 98 -13.53 -1.14 4.41
CA GLU A 98 -14.19 -2.28 5.07
C GLU A 98 -14.00 -2.23 6.59
N LEU A 99 -12.77 -2.02 7.05
CA LEU A 99 -12.46 -1.87 8.47
C LEU A 99 -13.04 -0.61 9.09
N THR A 100 -13.23 0.47 8.34
CA THR A 100 -13.80 1.72 8.87
C THR A 100 -15.26 1.53 9.25
N VAL A 101 -16.00 0.70 8.49
CA VAL A 101 -17.38 0.32 8.80
C VAL A 101 -17.44 -0.53 10.07
N ASP A 102 -16.48 -1.45 10.23
CA ASP A 102 -16.47 -2.42 11.33
C ASP A 102 -15.76 -1.92 12.61
N ALA A 103 -14.97 -0.85 12.52
CA ALA A 103 -14.16 -0.34 13.63
C ALA A 103 -15.03 0.26 14.74
N SER A 104 -14.95 -0.35 15.93
CA SER A 104 -15.67 0.11 17.12
C SER A 104 -15.04 1.37 17.75
N ALA A 105 -13.73 1.61 17.54
CA ALA A 105 -13.02 2.73 18.13
C ALA A 105 -13.00 3.96 17.20
N GLN A 106 -13.35 5.13 17.73
CA GLN A 106 -13.32 6.39 16.97
C GLN A 106 -11.91 6.73 16.45
N ALA A 107 -10.87 6.45 17.25
CA ALA A 107 -9.49 6.73 16.88
C ALA A 107 -9.04 5.92 15.65
N ASP A 108 -9.52 4.68 15.51
CA ASP A 108 -9.19 3.81 14.38
C ASP A 108 -9.91 4.28 13.11
N ARG A 109 -11.17 4.69 13.22
CA ARG A 109 -11.92 5.26 12.09
C ARG A 109 -11.30 6.55 11.55
N LEU A 110 -10.82 7.42 12.44
CA LEU A 110 -10.14 8.66 12.04
C LEU A 110 -8.80 8.37 11.38
N TRP A 111 -8.02 7.44 11.93
CA TRP A 111 -6.76 7.02 11.35
C TRP A 111 -6.95 6.38 9.96
N LEU A 112 -7.92 5.45 9.83
CA LEU A 112 -8.25 4.83 8.55
C LEU A 112 -8.71 5.85 7.51
N SER A 113 -9.57 6.80 7.88
CA SER A 113 -10.01 7.87 6.97
C SER A 113 -8.85 8.76 6.48
N GLY A 114 -7.89 9.05 7.37
CA GLY A 114 -6.69 9.81 7.00
C GLY A 114 -5.79 9.04 6.05
N LEU A 115 -5.56 7.75 6.34
CA LEU A 115 -4.80 6.84 5.50
C LEU A 115 -5.43 6.71 4.10
N THR A 116 -6.73 6.46 4.00
CA THR A 116 -7.40 6.29 2.70
C THR A 116 -7.37 7.57 1.87
N ALA A 117 -7.50 8.75 2.48
CA ALA A 117 -7.36 10.02 1.78
C ALA A 117 -5.95 10.22 1.20
N SER A 118 -4.89 9.94 1.99
CA SER A 118 -3.49 10.04 1.54
C SER A 118 -3.21 9.07 0.38
N LEU A 119 -3.62 7.81 0.53
CA LEU A 119 -3.40 6.78 -0.51
C LEU A 119 -4.23 7.02 -1.77
N PHE A 120 -5.42 7.59 -1.66
CA PHE A 120 -6.21 7.97 -2.83
C PHE A 120 -5.50 9.05 -3.64
N ALA A 121 -4.97 10.08 -2.99
CA ALA A 121 -4.17 11.10 -3.65
C ALA A 121 -2.95 10.47 -4.36
N ALA A 122 -2.17 9.66 -3.66
CA ALA A 122 -1.01 8.96 -4.25
C ALA A 122 -1.38 8.11 -5.48
N ARG A 123 -2.49 7.37 -5.41
CA ARG A 123 -2.98 6.54 -6.52
C ARG A 123 -3.34 7.40 -7.73
N THR A 124 -3.98 8.56 -7.54
CA THR A 124 -4.33 9.45 -8.66
C THR A 124 -3.08 9.96 -9.39
N HIS A 125 -2.01 10.28 -8.65
CA HIS A 125 -0.72 10.66 -9.24
C HIS A 125 -0.10 9.52 -10.06
N LEU A 126 -0.09 8.29 -9.52
CA LEU A 126 0.43 7.11 -10.21
C LEU A 126 -0.30 6.80 -11.52
N THR A 127 -1.62 6.91 -11.54
CA THR A 127 -2.43 6.66 -12.75
C THR A 127 -2.40 7.83 -13.72
N GLY A 128 -2.26 9.07 -13.23
CA GLY A 128 -2.24 10.29 -14.05
C GLY A 128 -0.89 10.52 -14.75
N ALA A 129 0.21 10.07 -14.16
CA ALA A 129 1.56 10.19 -14.73
C ALA A 129 1.76 9.33 -15.99
N GLY A 130 0.96 8.29 -16.21
CA GLY A 130 1.01 7.44 -17.42
C GLY A 130 0.29 8.02 -18.65
N ALA A 131 -0.39 9.16 -18.52
CA ALA A 131 -1.16 9.80 -19.59
C ALA A 131 -0.43 10.99 -20.26
N ARG A 132 0.84 11.23 -19.90
CA ARG A 132 1.66 12.32 -20.43
C ARG A 132 2.80 11.81 -21.30
#